data_AF-A0A818FRT4-F1
#
_entry.id   AF-A0A818FRT4-F1
#
_cell.length_a   1.000
_cell.length_b   1.000
_cell.length_c   1.000
_cell.angle_alpha   90.00
_cell.angle_beta   90.00
_cell.angle_gamma   90.00
#
_symmetry.space_group_name_H-M   'P 1'
#
loop_
_entity.id
_entity.type
_entity.pdbx_description
1 polymer ?
#
loop_
_entity_poly.entity_id
_entity_poly.type
_entity_poly.pdbx_seq_one_letter_code
_entity_poly.pdbx_strand_id
1 'polypeptide(L)'
;MSTHGHRASSISNVPSSSSVVQIAFEQNPTPHHCGYCKTDGSCSAGLYLSSSVSLRKIHSSNCGYCQTQSGKISFGIVASKMFVDDYLLLMDRGWRKCGTYYYKSLMDKTCCPLYTIR
;
A
#
# COMPACT_ATOMS: atom_id res chain seq x y z
N MET A 1 -14.89 -32.35 3.93
CA MET A 1 -14.83 -31.33 5.00
C MET A 1 -13.36 -31.04 5.26
N SER A 2 -12.77 -30.10 4.54
CA SER A 2 -11.35 -29.75 4.72
C SER A 2 -11.22 -28.25 4.92
N THR A 3 -10.81 -27.90 6.12
CA THR A 3 -10.52 -26.56 6.61
C THR A 3 -9.26 -26.03 5.92
N HIS A 4 -9.40 -25.07 5.01
CA HIS A 4 -8.24 -24.31 4.54
C HIS A 4 -7.92 -23.22 5.57
N GLY A 5 -6.88 -23.48 6.37
CA GLY A 5 -6.30 -22.51 7.30
C GLY A 5 -5.61 -21.37 6.55
N HIS A 6 -6.00 -20.15 6.87
CA HIS A 6 -5.26 -18.95 6.50
C HIS A 6 -3.90 -18.96 7.19
N ARG A 7 -2.82 -19.14 6.42
CA ARG A 7 -1.46 -18.94 6.92
C ARG A 7 -1.07 -17.49 6.69
N ALA A 8 -0.82 -16.77 7.78
CA ALA A 8 -0.24 -15.44 7.77
C ALA A 8 1.15 -15.48 7.12
N SER A 9 1.35 -14.69 6.07
CA SER A 9 2.66 -14.55 5.44
C SER A 9 3.43 -13.41 6.10
N SER A 10 4.49 -13.81 6.78
CA SER A 10 5.48 -13.00 7.46
C SER A 10 6.18 -12.04 6.51
N ILE A 11 6.40 -10.81 6.97
CA ILE A 11 7.26 -9.81 6.33
C ILE A 11 8.71 -10.31 6.44
N SER A 12 9.20 -11.04 5.45
CA SER A 12 10.61 -11.43 5.41
C SER A 12 11.43 -10.42 4.61
N ASN A 13 12.47 -9.93 5.28
CA ASN A 13 13.67 -9.25 4.80
C ASN A 13 13.65 -7.72 4.82
N VAL A 14 14.35 -7.22 5.84
CA VAL A 14 14.84 -5.84 5.99
C VAL A 14 16.27 -5.80 5.43
N PRO A 15 16.57 -5.04 4.36
CA PRO A 15 17.93 -4.71 4.01
C PRO A 15 18.27 -3.30 4.51
N SER A 16 19.45 -3.19 5.10
CA SER A 16 20.05 -2.01 5.69
C SER A 16 20.39 -0.90 4.69
N SER A 17 20.21 0.34 5.16
CA SER A 17 20.71 1.61 4.59
C SER A 17 20.02 2.07 3.28
N SER A 18 19.06 2.99 3.41
CA SER A 18 18.30 3.61 2.31
C SER A 18 17.58 2.63 1.39
N SER A 19 16.76 1.75 1.97
CA SER A 19 16.07 0.67 1.28
C SER A 19 14.99 1.22 0.35
N VAL A 20 15.32 1.35 -0.94
CA VAL A 20 14.31 1.40 -2.00
C VAL A 20 13.72 -0.01 -2.09
N VAL A 21 12.47 -0.13 -1.69
CA VAL A 21 11.71 -1.38 -1.68
C VAL A 21 10.84 -1.39 -2.93
N GLN A 22 10.81 -2.54 -3.59
CA GLN A 22 9.87 -2.78 -4.68
C GLN A 22 8.52 -3.13 -4.05
N ILE A 23 7.45 -2.49 -4.52
CA ILE A 23 6.10 -2.93 -4.19
C ILE A 23 5.84 -4.19 -5.02
N ALA A 24 6.25 -5.35 -4.49
CA ALA A 24 5.92 -6.64 -5.06
C ALA A 24 4.57 -7.07 -4.47
N PHE A 25 3.50 -6.88 -5.23
CA PHE A 25 2.25 -7.57 -4.94
C PHE A 25 2.26 -8.89 -5.70
N GLU A 26 2.22 -9.99 -4.98
CA GLU A 26 2.07 -11.33 -5.55
C GLU A 26 0.65 -11.42 -6.12
N GLN A 27 0.56 -11.17 -7.43
CA GLN A 27 -0.69 -11.26 -8.17
C GLN A 27 -0.80 -12.69 -8.71
N ASN A 28 -1.81 -13.43 -8.24
CA ASN A 28 -2.36 -14.49 -9.08
C ASN A 28 -2.97 -13.79 -10.30
N PRO A 29 -2.46 -14.00 -11.53
CA PRO A 29 -2.96 -13.29 -12.69
C PRO A 29 -4.35 -13.82 -12.99
N THR A 30 -5.38 -13.10 -12.56
CA THR A 30 -6.73 -13.34 -13.09
C THR A 30 -6.82 -12.66 -14.46
N PRO A 31 -7.50 -13.26 -15.45
CA PRO A 31 -7.60 -12.68 -16.78
C PRO A 31 -8.50 -11.44 -16.69
N HIS A 32 -7.90 -10.27 -16.50
CA HIS A 32 -8.62 -9.01 -16.50
C HIS A 32 -8.84 -8.59 -17.96
N HIS A 33 -10.09 -8.66 -18.41
CA HIS A 33 -10.54 -8.08 -19.66
C HIS A 33 -10.34 -6.55 -19.59
N CYS A 34 -9.34 -6.03 -20.31
CA CYS A 34 -9.07 -4.59 -20.40
C CYS A 34 -10.19 -3.89 -21.19
N GLY A 35 -11.09 -3.17 -20.51
CA GLY A 35 -12.19 -2.41 -21.15
C GLY A 35 -11.75 -1.23 -22.04
N TYR A 36 -10.45 -0.94 -22.13
CA TYR A 36 -9.87 0.11 -22.96
C TYR A 36 -9.14 -0.40 -24.21
N CYS A 37 -8.93 -1.71 -24.31
CA CYS A 37 -8.14 -2.33 -25.35
C CYS A 37 -9.10 -2.87 -26.45
N LYS A 38 -9.29 -2.13 -27.55
CA LYS A 38 -10.22 -2.49 -28.64
C LYS A 38 -9.64 -3.46 -29.70
N THR A 39 -8.63 -4.27 -29.37
CA THR A 39 -8.00 -5.16 -30.37
C THR A 39 -7.75 -6.56 -29.82
N ASP A 40 -8.00 -7.56 -30.67
CA ASP A 40 -7.95 -9.00 -30.39
C ASP A 40 -6.51 -9.56 -30.36
N GLY A 41 -5.58 -8.83 -29.76
CA GLY A 41 -4.17 -9.21 -29.64
C GLY A 41 -3.80 -9.35 -28.17
N SER A 42 -3.14 -10.47 -27.84
CA SER A 42 -2.68 -10.80 -26.48
C SER A 42 -2.21 -9.57 -25.74
N CYS A 43 -2.91 -9.20 -24.65
CA CYS A 43 -2.40 -8.24 -23.70
C CYS A 43 -1.05 -8.78 -23.24
N SER A 44 0.03 -8.16 -23.71
CA SER A 44 1.37 -8.51 -23.31
C SER A 44 1.35 -8.51 -21.80
N ALA A 45 1.62 -9.69 -21.21
CA ALA A 45 1.92 -9.83 -19.81
C ALA A 45 2.97 -8.75 -19.52
N GLY A 46 2.50 -7.65 -18.90
CA GLY A 46 3.21 -6.39 -18.94
C GLY A 46 4.59 -6.61 -18.37
N LEU A 47 5.61 -6.06 -19.04
CA LEU A 47 6.86 -5.76 -18.36
C LEU A 47 6.50 -4.83 -17.21
N TYR A 48 6.30 -5.39 -16.01
CA TYR A 48 5.93 -4.63 -14.83
C TYR A 48 7.10 -3.71 -14.52
N LEU A 49 6.98 -2.44 -14.91
CA LEU A 49 7.86 -1.43 -14.40
C LEU A 49 7.60 -1.33 -12.90
N SER A 50 8.63 -1.60 -12.11
CA SER A 50 8.53 -1.58 -10.66
C SER A 50 8.39 -0.15 -10.15
N SER A 51 7.38 0.11 -9.30
CA SER A 51 7.40 1.30 -8.45
C SER A 51 8.62 1.25 -7.52
N SER A 52 9.21 2.42 -7.26
CA SER A 52 10.35 2.57 -6.34
C SER A 52 9.90 3.41 -5.15
N VAL A 53 9.81 2.76 -3.97
CA VAL A 53 9.38 3.41 -2.74
C VAL A 53 10.41 3.23 -1.64
N SER A 54 10.58 4.24 -0.80
CA SER A 54 11.35 4.15 0.43
C SER A 54 10.38 4.02 1.60
N LEU A 55 10.47 2.90 2.33
CA LEU A 55 9.73 2.73 3.58
C LEU A 55 10.22 3.76 4.59
N ARG A 56 9.29 4.49 5.21
CA ARG A 56 9.58 5.27 6.40
C ARG A 56 9.12 4.50 7.64
N LYS A 57 9.76 4.81 8.77
CA LYS A 57 9.36 4.32 10.09
C LYS A 57 7.91 4.72 10.41
N ILE A 58 7.30 3.98 11.33
CA ILE A 58 6.02 4.37 11.94
C ILE A 58 6.16 5.79 12.50
N HIS A 59 5.19 6.64 12.18
CA HIS A 59 5.13 8.01 12.65
C HIS A 59 3.97 8.17 13.63
N SER A 60 4.27 8.69 14.81
CA SER A 60 3.29 9.06 15.84
C SER A 60 3.19 10.58 15.94
N SER A 61 1.97 11.10 15.98
CA SER A 61 1.71 12.53 16.20
C SER A 61 0.52 12.71 17.14
N ASN A 62 0.29 13.95 17.54
CA ASN A 62 -0.88 14.32 18.33
C ASN A 62 -2.17 13.92 17.59
N CYS A 63 -3.16 13.47 18.35
CA CYS A 63 -4.49 13.17 17.83
C CYS A 63 -5.27 14.46 17.62
N GLY A 64 -5.84 14.67 16.42
CA GLY A 64 -6.67 15.85 16.15
C GLY A 64 -8.05 15.83 16.82
N TYR A 65 -8.49 14.66 17.31
CA TYR A 65 -9.81 14.51 17.94
C TYR A 65 -9.73 14.75 19.46
N CYS A 66 -8.95 13.93 20.16
CA CYS A 66 -8.83 13.98 21.63
C CYS A 66 -7.58 14.72 22.13
N GLN A 67 -6.76 15.28 21.22
CA GLN A 67 -5.57 16.09 21.53
C GLN A 67 -4.43 15.37 22.29
N THR A 68 -4.50 14.05 22.46
CA THR A 68 -3.43 13.25 23.08
C THR A 68 -2.15 13.29 22.24
N GLN A 69 -1.00 13.49 22.89
CA GLN A 69 0.31 13.72 22.23
C GLN A 69 0.86 12.54 21.40
N SER A 70 0.31 11.33 21.53
CA SER A 70 0.71 10.15 20.74
C SER A 70 -0.49 9.33 20.26
N GLY A 71 -1.62 10.00 20.05
CA GLY A 71 -2.87 9.33 19.73
C GLY A 71 -3.05 9.00 18.25
N LYS A 72 -2.28 9.59 17.33
CA LYS A 72 -2.34 9.29 15.90
C LYS A 72 -1.08 8.55 15.48
N ILE A 73 -1.23 7.34 14.95
CA ILE A 73 -0.13 6.48 14.50
C ILE A 73 -0.39 6.07 13.05
N SER A 74 0.62 6.23 12.19
CA SER A 74 0.52 5.89 10.77
C SER A 74 1.81 5.32 10.22
N PHE A 75 1.69 4.42 9.26
CA PHE A 75 2.78 4.02 8.37
C PHE A 75 2.96 5.05 7.27
N GLY A 76 4.21 5.25 6.84
CA GLY A 76 4.55 6.17 5.77
C GLY A 76 5.48 5.54 4.75
N ILE A 77 5.25 5.81 3.48
CA ILE A 77 6.17 5.51 2.39
C ILE A 77 6.38 6.76 1.55
N VAL A 78 7.57 6.94 1.00
CA VAL A 78 7.85 7.99 0.03
C VAL A 78 8.11 7.30 -1.30
N ALA A 79 7.37 7.68 -2.34
CA ALA A 79 7.59 7.13 -3.68
C ALA A 79 8.30 8.16 -4.55
N SER A 80 9.44 7.76 -5.12
CA SER A 80 10.13 8.55 -6.15
C SER A 80 9.47 8.32 -7.51
N LYS A 81 9.03 7.09 -7.79
CA LYS A 81 8.30 6.71 -8.99
C LYS A 81 7.20 5.72 -8.63
N MET A 82 5.98 5.97 -9.11
CA MET A 82 4.82 5.14 -8.86
C MET A 82 4.01 4.94 -10.12
N PHE A 83 3.68 3.69 -10.44
CA PHE A 83 2.81 3.33 -11.54
C PHE A 83 1.34 3.46 -11.15
N VAL A 84 0.47 3.66 -12.14
CA VAL A 84 -0.96 3.86 -11.93
C VAL A 84 -1.58 2.62 -11.26
N ASP A 85 -1.21 1.42 -11.68
CA ASP A 85 -1.75 0.18 -11.11
C ASP A 85 -1.35 -0.01 -9.63
N ASP A 86 -0.08 0.23 -9.29
CA ASP A 86 0.40 0.19 -7.91
C ASP A 86 -0.27 1.27 -7.05
N TYR A 87 -0.51 2.45 -7.62
CA TYR A 87 -1.23 3.52 -6.97
C TYR A 87 -2.68 3.13 -6.65
N LEU A 88 -3.37 2.50 -7.60
CA LEU A 88 -4.73 2.00 -7.40
C LEU A 88 -4.76 0.92 -6.32
N LEU A 89 -3.84 -0.04 -6.36
CA LEU A 89 -3.70 -1.06 -5.31
C LEU A 89 -3.44 -0.45 -3.93
N LEU A 90 -2.64 0.60 -3.84
CA LEU A 90 -2.41 1.33 -2.60
C LEU A 90 -3.69 2.00 -2.11
N MET A 91 -4.42 2.69 -3.00
CA MET A 91 -5.69 3.32 -2.64
C MET A 91 -6.74 2.32 -2.17
N ASP A 92 -6.88 1.19 -2.87
CA ASP A 92 -7.82 0.12 -2.52
C ASP A 92 -7.49 -0.51 -1.16
N ARG A 93 -6.19 -0.58 -0.81
CA ARG A 93 -5.71 -1.01 0.51
C ARG A 93 -5.80 0.07 1.58
N GLY A 94 -6.38 1.22 1.27
CA GLY A 94 -6.60 2.32 2.21
C GLY A 94 -5.39 3.20 2.48
N TRP A 95 -4.39 3.21 1.59
CA TRP A 95 -3.33 4.22 1.63
C TRP A 95 -3.84 5.55 1.07
N ARG A 96 -3.32 6.64 1.62
CA ARG A 96 -3.63 8.02 1.22
C ARG A 96 -2.36 8.73 0.77
N LYS A 97 -2.47 9.68 -0.15
CA LYS A 97 -1.35 10.40 -0.77
C LYS A 97 -1.36 11.89 -0.41
N CYS A 98 -0.18 12.42 -0.08
CA CYS A 98 0.12 13.84 0.05
C CYS A 98 1.44 14.13 -0.69
N GLY A 99 1.38 14.64 -1.92
CA GLY A 99 2.56 14.85 -2.75
C GLY A 99 3.25 13.53 -3.12
N THR A 100 4.52 13.36 -2.74
CA THR A 100 5.31 12.12 -2.90
C THR A 100 5.20 11.17 -1.70
N TYR A 101 4.54 11.60 -0.63
CA TYR A 101 4.35 10.84 0.59
C TYR A 101 3.01 10.11 0.58
N TYR A 102 3.02 8.83 0.94
CA TYR A 102 1.83 8.02 1.12
C TYR A 102 1.79 7.51 2.54
N TYR A 103 0.60 7.43 3.12
CA TYR A 103 0.43 7.01 4.50
C TYR A 103 -0.82 6.15 4.68
N LYS A 104 -0.75 5.27 5.68
CA LYS A 104 -1.87 4.46 6.13
C LYS A 104 -1.95 4.51 7.64
N SER A 105 -3.10 4.93 8.16
CA SER A 105 -3.33 4.98 9.61
C SER A 105 -3.42 3.57 10.18
N LEU A 106 -2.80 3.38 11.36
CA LEU A 106 -2.86 2.15 12.13
C LEU A 106 -4.03 2.24 13.12
N MET A 107 -5.23 1.89 12.65
CA MET A 107 -6.46 2.02 13.44
C MET A 107 -6.38 1.31 14.80
N ASP A 108 -5.71 0.16 14.85
CA ASP A 108 -5.55 -0.64 16.09
C ASP A 108 -4.68 0.04 17.15
N LYS A 109 -3.83 1.00 16.74
CA LYS A 109 -2.92 1.72 17.65
C LYS A 109 -3.29 3.19 17.81
N THR A 110 -4.10 3.75 16.92
CA THR A 110 -4.60 5.12 17.05
C THR A 110 -5.72 5.17 18.09
N CYS A 111 -5.71 6.19 18.93
CA CYS A 111 -6.71 6.36 20.00
C CYS A 111 -8.12 6.72 19.51
N CYS A 112 -8.26 7.30 18.31
CA CYS A 112 -9.55 7.68 17.73
C CYS A 112 -9.67 7.14 16.30
N PRO A 113 -10.82 6.57 15.91
CA PRO A 113 -11.03 6.06 14.56
C PRO A 113 -10.97 7.22 13.55
N LEU A 114 -10.23 7.01 12.46
CA LEU A 114 -10.16 7.99 11.38
C LEU A 114 -11.29 7.72 10.38
N TYR A 115 -12.34 8.53 10.43
CA TYR A 115 -13.43 8.43 9.46
C TYR A 115 -13.02 9.06 8.13
N THR A 116 -13.06 8.27 7.06
CA THR A 116 -12.83 8.78 5.71
C THR A 116 -14.10 9.44 5.20
N ILE A 117 -13.95 10.60 4.55
CA ILE A 117 -15.05 11.26 3.83
C ILE A 117 -15.58 10.29 2.76
N ARG A 118 -16.91 10.15 2.68
CA ARG A 118 -17.64 9.35 1.69
C ARG A 118 -18.13 10.22 0.55
#